data_AF-A0A7G9W679-F1
#
_entry.id   AF-A0A7G9W679-F1
#
_cell.length_a   1.000
_cell.length_b   1.000
_cell.length_c   1.000
_cell.angle_alpha   90.00
_cell.angle_beta   90.00
_cell.angle_gamma   90.00
#
_symmetry.space_group_name_H-M   'P 1'
#
loop_
_entity.id
_entity.type
_entity.pdbx_description
1 polymer ?
#
loop_
_entity_poly.entity_id
_entity_poly.type
_entity_poly.pdbx_seq_one_letter_code
_entity_poly.pdbx_strand_id
1 'polypeptide(L)'
;MYWVAPLQHRGFFKWRNNLDGAEGYIKVNANSRETEWVRDHKIKYSTSAYWGNDIRRHVYNNFSKRKGYTDFSFEIDDNGHPYYIITVYDNTIGFSGSEVEGILVVDAVDGEMEFFEQGSNYPTWVDRVIPESFFKKRLAAWGKYPNGWFNPSNKGQLKQSSGTNIVYNEGRAYYYTGVTSWGSDEATVGFMLMDTRTEEVSLYSISGATEKKAMNIAEGRVQNAGYTATEPVLISVGGKPTYFMTLKDSNNNIAEYAFVNVSDYMRSGVSRNIETAQAEYMVEIGLRNDTDFIIDESNLAEVNGIVERINMVIVEGDTYYYVKLEGNPELYRGSFKDFANLVITEKGDAVSIKYLESEDNLIRVFENNNLQ
;
A
#
# COMPACT_ATOMS: atom_id res chain seq x y z
N MET A 1 10.88 -1.83 0.69
CA MET A 1 10.23 -0.78 -0.12
C MET A 1 10.17 0.49 0.68
N TYR A 2 10.45 1.63 0.04
CA TYR A 2 10.47 2.91 0.71
C TYR A 2 9.73 3.96 -0.11
N TRP A 3 8.97 4.81 0.58
CA TRP A 3 8.50 6.07 0.02
C TRP A 3 9.58 7.12 0.29
N VAL A 4 9.94 7.88 -0.74
CA VAL A 4 10.96 8.93 -0.62
C VAL A 4 10.40 10.28 -1.03
N ALA A 5 10.78 11.32 -0.30
CA ALA A 5 10.39 12.68 -0.62
C ALA A 5 11.55 13.65 -0.33
N PRO A 6 11.99 14.46 -1.30
CA PRO A 6 13.06 15.42 -1.07
C PRO A 6 12.57 16.56 -0.18
N LEU A 7 13.46 17.08 0.67
CA LEU A 7 13.17 18.32 1.37
C LEU A 7 13.04 19.46 0.35
N GLN A 8 12.03 20.30 0.55
CA GLN A 8 11.73 21.41 -0.36
C GLN A 8 12.06 22.75 0.26
N HIS A 9 12.47 23.70 -0.58
CA HIS A 9 12.64 25.07 -0.16
C HIS A 9 11.27 25.72 0.05
N ARG A 10 11.03 26.28 1.25
CA ARG A 10 9.78 27.01 1.57
C ARG A 10 9.57 28.26 0.70
N GLY A 11 10.60 28.75 0.03
CA GLY A 11 10.51 29.90 -0.87
C GLY A 11 11.88 30.48 -1.24
N PHE A 12 11.84 31.52 -2.07
CA PHE A 12 13.02 32.13 -2.71
C PHE A 12 14.19 32.45 -1.76
N PHE A 13 13.93 33.14 -0.64
CA PHE A 13 15.00 33.51 0.29
C PHE A 13 15.64 32.30 0.99
N LYS A 14 14.86 31.23 1.24
CA LYS A 14 15.39 29.99 1.81
C LYS A 14 16.21 29.21 0.80
N TRP A 15 15.79 29.18 -0.46
CA TRP A 15 16.61 28.64 -1.54
C TRP A 15 17.92 29.42 -1.72
N ARG A 16 17.85 30.76 -1.75
CA ARG A 16 19.04 31.62 -1.91
C ARG A 16 20.06 31.48 -0.78
N ASN A 17 19.61 31.16 0.43
CA ASN A 17 20.50 30.92 1.57
C ASN A 17 21.06 29.49 1.60
N ASN A 18 20.52 28.57 0.79
CA ASN A 18 20.90 27.16 0.69
C ASN A 18 21.12 26.78 -0.78
N LEU A 19 21.98 27.54 -1.48
CA LEU A 19 22.28 27.33 -2.91
C LEU A 19 23.05 26.02 -3.17
N ASP A 20 23.67 25.47 -2.12
CA ASP A 20 24.28 24.14 -2.09
C ASP A 20 23.22 23.02 -2.09
N GLY A 21 21.97 23.30 -1.69
CA GLY A 21 20.83 22.39 -1.80
C GLY A 21 20.03 22.23 -0.50
N ALA A 22 18.85 21.62 -0.61
CA ALA A 22 18.07 21.22 0.55
C ALA A 22 18.74 20.05 1.30
N GLU A 23 18.47 19.92 2.61
CA GLU A 23 19.17 18.97 3.49
C GLU A 23 18.66 17.53 3.36
N GLY A 24 18.82 16.94 2.18
CA GLY A 24 18.48 15.55 1.92
C GLY A 24 16.98 15.31 1.74
N TYR A 25 16.53 14.14 2.20
CA TYR A 25 15.20 13.64 1.92
C TYR A 25 14.67 12.76 3.07
N ILE A 26 13.34 12.61 3.11
CA ILE A 26 12.68 11.71 4.04
C ILE A 26 12.46 10.37 3.34
N LYS A 27 12.76 9.28 4.05
CA LYS A 27 12.57 7.90 3.62
C LYS A 27 11.63 7.21 4.61
N VAL A 28 10.54 6.64 4.13
CA VAL A 28 9.54 5.95 4.96
C VAL A 28 9.43 4.50 4.51
N ASN A 29 9.65 3.56 5.42
CA ASN A 29 9.46 2.14 5.14
C ASN A 29 7.97 1.86 4.89
N ALA A 30 7.63 1.29 3.74
CA ALA A 30 6.24 1.02 3.39
C ALA A 30 5.56 -0.02 4.31
N ASN A 31 6.34 -0.89 4.95
CA ASN A 31 5.85 -1.95 5.84
C ASN A 31 5.85 -1.50 7.31
N SER A 32 7.01 -1.13 7.85
CA SER A 32 7.14 -0.77 9.27
C SER A 32 6.65 0.65 9.58
N ARG A 33 6.46 1.49 8.56
CA ARG A 33 6.19 2.94 8.67
C ARG A 33 7.30 3.73 9.38
N GLU A 34 8.45 3.09 9.64
CA GLU A 34 9.63 3.77 10.16
C GLU A 34 10.07 4.86 9.22
N THR A 35 10.29 6.04 9.78
CA THR A 35 10.64 7.24 9.03
C THR A 35 12.06 7.64 9.39
N GLU A 36 12.87 7.81 8.36
CA GLU A 36 14.27 8.23 8.45
C GLU A 36 14.45 9.54 7.69
N TRP A 37 15.23 10.45 8.26
CA TRP A 37 15.70 11.65 7.57
C TRP A 37 17.15 11.46 7.16
N VAL A 38 17.38 11.19 5.88
CA VAL A 38 18.70 11.03 5.28
C VAL A 38 19.26 12.41 4.95
N ARG A 39 20.46 12.73 5.44
CA ARG A 39 21.06 14.08 5.36
C ARG A 39 22.34 14.16 4.54
N ASP A 40 22.86 13.02 4.11
CA ASP A 40 24.19 12.92 3.50
C ASP A 40 24.25 13.50 2.08
N HIS A 41 23.10 13.81 1.49
CA HIS A 41 22.98 14.39 0.15
C HIS A 41 22.35 15.77 0.21
N LYS A 42 22.98 16.76 -0.44
CA LYS A 42 22.39 18.09 -0.62
C LYS A 42 21.60 18.12 -1.93
N ILE A 43 20.27 18.19 -1.84
CA ILE A 43 19.38 18.21 -3.00
C ILE A 43 19.38 19.60 -3.62
N LYS A 44 20.32 19.84 -4.55
CA LYS A 44 20.52 21.13 -5.19
C LYS A 44 19.50 21.38 -6.29
N TYR A 45 19.26 20.38 -7.13
CA TYR A 45 18.30 20.45 -8.21
C TYR A 45 16.96 19.92 -7.71
N SER A 46 15.92 20.75 -7.70
CA SER A 46 14.60 20.32 -7.24
C SER A 46 13.48 21.12 -7.91
N THR A 47 12.25 20.65 -7.76
CA THR A 47 11.05 21.34 -8.25
C THR A 47 10.69 22.59 -7.44
N SER A 48 11.29 22.77 -6.27
CA SER A 48 11.10 23.91 -5.36
C SER A 48 12.22 24.95 -5.44
N ALA A 49 13.31 24.62 -6.13
CA ALA A 49 14.44 25.50 -6.34
C ALA A 49 14.14 26.53 -7.45
N TYR A 50 15.02 27.52 -7.61
CA TYR A 50 14.82 28.62 -8.54
C TYR A 50 15.93 28.67 -9.60
N TRP A 51 15.62 29.31 -10.73
CA TRP A 51 16.58 29.61 -11.80
C TRP A 51 17.30 28.37 -12.32
N GLY A 52 18.63 28.34 -12.28
CA GLY A 52 19.42 27.20 -12.75
C GLY A 52 19.33 25.96 -11.84
N ASN A 53 18.82 26.08 -10.62
CA ASN A 53 18.60 24.95 -9.72
C ASN A 53 17.18 24.38 -9.82
N ASP A 54 16.25 25.09 -10.48
CA ASP A 54 14.96 24.50 -10.84
C ASP A 54 15.21 23.36 -11.83
N ILE A 55 14.87 22.13 -11.41
CA ILE A 55 15.15 20.91 -12.19
C ILE A 55 14.55 20.97 -13.61
N ARG A 56 13.36 21.58 -13.77
CA ARG A 56 12.70 21.68 -15.08
C ARG A 56 13.48 22.62 -15.99
N ARG A 57 13.96 23.75 -15.45
CA ARG A 57 14.79 24.71 -16.20
C ARG A 57 16.17 24.14 -16.51
N HIS A 58 16.77 23.41 -15.59
CA HIS A 58 18.06 22.74 -15.79
C HIS A 58 18.00 21.78 -16.97
N VAL A 59 17.02 20.87 -16.97
CA VAL A 59 16.80 19.92 -18.06
C VAL A 59 16.50 20.62 -19.38
N TYR A 60 15.60 21.60 -19.37
CA TYR A 60 15.24 22.34 -20.58
C TYR A 60 16.44 23.06 -21.22
N ASN A 61 17.35 23.62 -20.41
CA ASN A 61 18.48 24.38 -20.92
C ASN A 61 19.67 23.52 -21.34
N ASN A 62 19.88 22.37 -20.69
CA ASN A 62 21.09 21.58 -20.85
C ASN A 62 20.91 20.27 -21.62
N PHE A 63 19.69 19.74 -21.75
CA PHE A 63 19.43 18.51 -22.52
C PHE A 63 18.82 18.82 -23.90
N SER A 64 17.55 19.22 -23.97
CA SER A 64 16.91 19.58 -25.25
C SER A 64 15.76 20.56 -25.07
N LYS A 65 15.68 21.55 -25.98
CA LYS A 65 14.56 22.53 -26.01
C LYS A 65 13.39 22.09 -26.88
N ARG A 66 13.53 20.95 -27.57
CA ARG A 66 12.56 20.47 -28.58
C ARG A 66 11.72 19.28 -28.11
N LYS A 67 12.09 18.65 -26.99
CA LYS A 67 11.40 17.48 -26.43
C LYS A 67 10.43 17.88 -25.33
N GLY A 68 9.42 17.05 -25.12
CA GLY A 68 8.51 17.13 -23.99
C GLY A 68 9.10 16.46 -22.76
N TYR A 69 8.89 17.05 -21.59
CA TYR A 69 9.30 16.48 -20.30
C TYR A 69 8.10 16.42 -19.37
N THR A 70 7.91 15.29 -18.72
CA THR A 70 6.86 15.13 -17.73
C THR A 70 7.33 14.24 -16.59
N ASP A 71 6.50 14.16 -15.56
CA ASP A 71 6.61 13.14 -14.53
C ASP A 71 7.95 13.07 -13.78
N PHE A 72 8.44 14.23 -13.34
CA PHE A 72 9.66 14.40 -12.54
C PHE A 72 9.55 13.64 -11.21
N SER A 73 9.84 12.34 -11.23
CA SER A 73 9.79 11.39 -10.12
C SER A 73 11.06 11.55 -9.29
N PHE A 74 10.95 11.67 -7.97
CA PHE A 74 12.12 11.62 -7.11
C PHE A 74 12.32 10.19 -6.63
N GLU A 75 13.45 9.60 -6.97
CA GLU A 75 13.80 8.21 -6.66
C GLU A 75 15.21 8.16 -6.08
N ILE A 76 15.55 7.04 -5.44
CA ILE A 76 16.89 6.82 -4.88
C ILE A 76 17.45 5.52 -5.45
N ASP A 77 18.76 5.47 -5.67
CA ASP A 77 19.41 4.21 -6.02
C ASP A 77 19.55 3.28 -4.80
N ASP A 78 20.12 2.10 -5.03
CA ASP A 78 20.36 1.11 -3.99
C ASP A 78 21.33 1.59 -2.89
N ASN A 79 22.15 2.61 -3.16
CA ASN A 79 23.08 3.24 -2.21
C ASN A 79 22.45 4.43 -1.46
N GLY A 80 21.21 4.82 -1.80
CA GLY A 80 20.52 5.98 -1.24
C GLY A 80 20.86 7.31 -1.93
N HIS A 81 21.56 7.29 -3.06
CA HIS A 81 21.85 8.50 -3.81
C HIS A 81 20.61 8.98 -4.58
N PRO A 82 20.25 10.27 -4.49
CA PRO A 82 18.97 10.78 -4.98
C PRO A 82 19.00 11.22 -6.45
N TYR A 83 17.98 10.82 -7.21
CA TYR A 83 17.80 11.13 -8.61
C TYR A 83 16.40 11.67 -8.90
N TYR A 84 16.30 12.45 -9.98
CA TYR A 84 15.04 12.71 -10.67
C TYR A 84 14.94 11.84 -11.91
N ILE A 85 13.91 11.00 -11.99
CA ILE A 85 13.55 10.24 -13.19
C ILE A 85 12.50 11.03 -13.95
N ILE A 86 12.80 11.39 -15.19
CA ILE A 86 11.97 12.29 -15.98
C ILE A 86 11.62 11.60 -17.28
N THR A 87 10.33 11.40 -17.55
CA THR A 87 9.87 10.88 -18.83
C THR A 87 10.09 11.91 -19.92
N VAL A 88 10.81 11.51 -20.97
CA VAL A 88 10.98 12.27 -22.21
C VAL A 88 9.97 11.75 -23.23
N TYR A 89 9.25 12.65 -23.88
CA TYR A 89 8.24 12.28 -24.86
C TYR A 89 8.25 13.24 -26.06
N ASP A 90 7.70 12.76 -27.17
CA ASP A 90 7.41 13.58 -28.35
C ASP A 90 5.93 13.47 -28.74
N ASN A 91 5.40 14.47 -29.44
CA ASN A 91 4.01 14.45 -29.90
C ASN A 91 3.95 13.99 -31.35
N THR A 92 3.29 12.86 -31.59
CA THR A 92 3.12 12.30 -32.93
C THR A 92 2.09 13.04 -33.78
N ILE A 93 1.16 13.79 -33.17
CA ILE A 93 0.09 14.53 -33.85
C ILE A 93 0.02 15.96 -33.32
N GLY A 94 0.80 16.86 -33.91
CA GLY A 94 0.81 18.28 -33.50
C GLY A 94 1.18 18.45 -32.02
N PHE A 95 0.22 18.91 -31.21
CA PHE A 95 0.37 19.02 -29.74
C PHE A 95 -0.26 17.84 -28.97
N SER A 96 -0.54 16.74 -29.65
CA SER A 96 -1.22 15.54 -29.15
C SER A 96 -0.50 14.27 -29.59
N GLY A 97 -0.98 13.11 -29.11
CA GLY A 97 -0.35 11.83 -29.41
C GLY A 97 1.03 11.70 -28.78
N SER A 98 1.15 12.12 -27.51
CA SER A 98 2.38 12.02 -26.74
C SER A 98 2.84 10.58 -26.63
N GLU A 99 4.05 10.31 -27.09
CA GLU A 99 4.69 9.00 -27.12
C GLU A 99 6.02 9.07 -26.37
N VAL A 100 6.25 8.11 -25.47
CA VAL A 100 7.46 8.07 -24.63
C VAL A 100 8.67 7.69 -25.49
N GLU A 101 9.71 8.51 -25.45
CA GLU A 101 10.98 8.23 -26.10
C GLU A 101 12.01 7.61 -25.16
N GLY A 102 11.79 7.73 -23.86
CA GLY A 102 12.67 7.19 -22.83
C GLY A 102 12.62 8.01 -21.55
N ILE A 103 13.64 7.85 -20.71
CA ILE A 103 13.81 8.63 -19.48
C ILE A 103 15.12 9.40 -19.47
N LEU A 104 15.10 10.55 -18.82
CA LEU A 104 16.28 11.26 -18.40
C LEU A 104 16.47 11.05 -16.90
N VAL A 105 17.55 10.39 -16.53
CA VAL A 105 17.99 10.24 -15.14
C VAL A 105 18.85 11.45 -14.81
N VAL A 106 18.44 12.24 -13.82
CA VAL A 106 19.15 13.46 -13.42
C VAL A 106 19.58 13.34 -11.97
N ASP A 107 20.88 13.46 -11.73
CA ASP A 107 21.42 13.52 -10.37
C ASP A 107 20.88 14.75 -9.63
N ALA A 108 20.25 14.55 -8.47
CA ALA A 108 19.62 15.65 -7.75
C ALA A 108 20.64 16.54 -7.01
N VAL A 109 21.89 16.10 -6.86
CA VAL A 109 22.98 16.79 -6.17
C VAL A 109 23.80 17.65 -7.14
N ASP A 110 24.30 17.07 -8.22
CA ASP A 110 25.19 17.77 -9.16
C ASP A 110 24.55 18.14 -10.50
N GLY A 111 23.39 17.53 -10.83
CA GLY A 111 22.65 17.81 -12.05
C GLY A 111 23.20 17.12 -13.29
N GLU A 112 24.11 16.15 -13.17
CA GLU A 112 24.49 15.29 -14.29
C GLU A 112 23.26 14.55 -14.83
N MET A 113 23.23 14.33 -16.14
CA MET A 113 22.07 13.79 -16.84
C MET A 113 22.48 12.65 -17.76
N GLU A 114 21.77 11.52 -17.64
CA GLU A 114 21.92 10.37 -18.53
C GLU A 114 20.56 10.03 -19.15
N PHE A 115 20.54 9.90 -20.47
CA PHE A 115 19.32 9.57 -21.22
C PHE A 115 19.31 8.09 -21.59
N PHE A 116 18.20 7.42 -21.31
CA PHE A 116 17.95 6.04 -21.68
C PHE A 116 16.74 5.97 -22.61
N GLU A 117 16.92 5.40 -23.80
CA GLU A 117 15.86 5.24 -24.79
C GLU A 117 14.77 4.26 -24.32
N GLN A 118 13.54 4.44 -24.81
CA GLN A 118 12.42 3.57 -24.50
C GLN A 118 12.71 2.12 -24.92
N GLY A 119 12.56 1.19 -23.98
CA GLY A 119 12.82 -0.24 -24.21
C GLY A 119 14.29 -0.64 -24.07
N SER A 120 15.17 0.28 -23.68
CA SER A 120 16.53 -0.04 -23.28
C SER A 120 16.59 -0.61 -21.85
N ASN A 121 17.77 -1.07 -21.44
CA ASN A 121 18.00 -1.55 -20.07
C ASN A 121 18.20 -0.36 -19.12
N TYR A 122 17.12 0.10 -18.47
CA TYR A 122 17.27 1.08 -17.37
C TYR A 122 17.84 0.43 -16.11
N PRO A 123 18.48 1.21 -15.23
CA PRO A 123 18.89 0.73 -13.91
C PRO A 123 17.72 0.06 -13.15
N THR A 124 18.04 -0.93 -12.33
CA THR A 124 17.04 -1.77 -11.64
C THR A 124 16.27 -1.03 -10.56
N TRP A 125 16.87 -0.01 -9.96
CA TRP A 125 16.27 0.84 -8.94
C TRP A 125 15.28 1.88 -9.52
N VAL A 126 15.24 2.05 -10.84
CA VAL A 126 14.29 2.97 -11.49
C VAL A 126 12.91 2.32 -11.54
N ASP A 127 11.96 2.91 -10.83
CA ASP A 127 10.59 2.41 -10.79
C ASP A 127 9.75 2.99 -11.93
N ARG A 128 9.78 4.31 -12.15
CA ARG A 128 8.77 4.99 -12.99
C ARG A 128 9.32 5.55 -14.30
N VAL A 129 9.08 4.84 -15.40
CA VAL A 129 9.43 5.27 -16.77
C VAL A 129 8.25 5.91 -17.47
N ILE A 130 7.09 5.24 -17.44
CA ILE A 130 5.86 5.70 -18.06
C ILE A 130 5.01 6.42 -17.02
N PRO A 131 4.52 7.65 -17.31
CA PRO A 131 3.67 8.40 -16.40
C PRO A 131 2.28 7.79 -16.23
N GLU A 132 1.75 7.85 -15.02
CA GLU A 132 0.36 7.44 -14.71
C GLU A 132 -0.67 8.18 -15.58
N SER A 133 -0.39 9.45 -15.88
CA SER A 133 -1.27 10.26 -16.74
C SER A 133 -1.37 9.72 -18.17
N PHE A 134 -0.29 9.12 -18.69
CA PHE A 134 -0.26 8.52 -20.03
C PHE A 134 -1.04 7.22 -20.01
N PHE A 135 -0.82 6.39 -18.98
CA PHE A 135 -1.62 5.19 -18.75
C PHE A 135 -3.13 5.49 -18.73
N LYS A 136 -3.57 6.43 -17.89
CA LYS A 136 -4.99 6.81 -17.80
C LYS A 136 -5.55 7.30 -19.13
N LYS A 137 -4.78 8.11 -19.87
CA LYS A 137 -5.20 8.63 -21.17
C LYS A 137 -5.33 7.51 -22.22
N ARG A 138 -4.35 6.60 -22.29
CA ARG A 138 -4.38 5.45 -23.20
C ARG A 138 -5.53 4.51 -22.83
N LEU A 139 -5.72 4.22 -21.55
CA LEU A 139 -6.82 3.40 -21.04
C LEU A 139 -8.19 3.99 -21.39
N ALA A 140 -8.38 5.29 -21.16
CA ALA A 140 -9.64 5.97 -21.51
C ALA A 140 -9.92 5.92 -23.02
N ALA A 141 -8.90 6.07 -23.86
CA ALA A 141 -9.04 5.95 -25.31
C ALA A 141 -9.38 4.52 -25.74
N TRP A 142 -8.65 3.53 -25.23
CA TRP A 142 -8.87 2.10 -25.50
C TRP A 142 -10.28 1.67 -25.06
N GLY A 143 -10.68 2.03 -23.85
CA GLY A 143 -11.99 1.69 -23.30
C GLY A 143 -13.16 2.37 -24.02
N LYS A 144 -12.98 3.59 -24.53
CA LYS A 144 -14.02 4.32 -25.28
C LYS A 144 -14.21 3.80 -26.70
N TYR A 145 -13.16 3.31 -27.35
CA TYR A 145 -13.17 2.93 -28.76
C TYR A 145 -12.78 1.47 -29.02
N PRO A 146 -13.33 0.47 -28.29
CA PRO A 146 -12.96 -0.94 -28.48
C PRO A 146 -13.39 -1.47 -29.85
N ASN A 147 -14.40 -0.86 -30.47
CA ASN A 147 -14.89 -1.17 -31.82
C ASN A 147 -14.64 -0.02 -32.81
N GLY A 148 -13.65 0.85 -32.54
CA GLY A 148 -13.37 2.04 -33.32
C GLY A 148 -14.26 3.24 -32.98
N TRP A 149 -14.10 4.32 -33.75
CA TRP A 149 -14.70 5.64 -33.45
C TRP A 149 -16.23 5.69 -33.65
N PHE A 150 -16.78 4.86 -34.55
CA PHE A 150 -18.22 4.78 -34.82
C PHE A 150 -18.84 3.57 -34.11
N ASN A 151 -19.24 3.77 -32.85
CA ASN A 151 -19.90 2.74 -32.03
C ASN A 151 -21.17 3.32 -31.36
N PRO A 152 -22.27 3.52 -32.12
CA PRO A 152 -23.48 4.19 -31.61
C PRO A 152 -24.20 3.41 -30.50
N SER A 153 -23.94 2.11 -30.36
CA SER A 153 -24.52 1.26 -29.31
C SER A 153 -23.69 1.22 -28.03
N ASN A 154 -22.53 1.91 -27.98
CA ASN A 154 -21.55 1.83 -26.89
C ASN A 154 -21.16 0.38 -26.53
N LYS A 155 -21.34 -0.57 -27.46
CA LYS A 155 -21.15 -1.99 -27.19
C LYS A 155 -19.68 -2.25 -26.86
N GLY A 156 -19.46 -2.93 -25.75
CA GLY A 156 -18.12 -3.31 -25.27
C GLY A 156 -17.29 -2.16 -24.72
N GLN A 157 -17.81 -0.93 -24.63
CA GLN A 157 -17.07 0.18 -24.05
C GLN A 157 -16.79 -0.08 -22.57
N LEU A 158 -15.57 0.26 -22.18
CA LEU A 158 -15.05 0.12 -20.83
C LEU A 158 -14.67 1.51 -20.31
N LYS A 159 -14.75 1.67 -19.00
CA LYS A 159 -14.26 2.84 -18.29
C LYS A 159 -13.54 2.40 -17.03
N GLN A 160 -12.65 3.25 -16.57
CA GLN A 160 -12.03 3.13 -15.26
C GLN A 160 -13.10 3.15 -14.16
N SER A 161 -13.03 2.24 -13.18
CA SER A 161 -14.00 2.16 -12.08
C SER A 161 -13.67 3.14 -10.95
N SER A 162 -12.45 3.09 -10.40
CA SER A 162 -11.92 4.08 -9.46
C SER A 162 -10.40 4.07 -9.43
N GLY A 163 -9.83 5.25 -9.17
CA GLY A 163 -8.41 5.42 -8.81
C GLY A 163 -7.38 4.87 -9.79
N THR A 164 -6.11 5.12 -9.51
CA THR A 164 -5.00 4.33 -10.03
C THR A 164 -3.99 4.26 -8.91
N ASN A 165 -3.55 3.05 -8.60
CA ASN A 165 -2.58 2.80 -7.55
C ASN A 165 -1.30 2.24 -8.16
N ILE A 166 -0.18 2.38 -7.45
CA ILE A 166 1.04 1.66 -7.78
C ILE A 166 1.08 0.42 -6.89
N VAL A 167 1.18 -0.75 -7.52
CA VAL A 167 1.38 -2.03 -6.83
C VAL A 167 2.70 -2.62 -7.28
N TYR A 168 3.33 -3.40 -6.40
CA TYR A 168 4.60 -4.03 -6.70
C TYR A 168 4.45 -5.54 -6.76
N ASN A 169 5.01 -6.13 -7.79
CA ASN A 169 5.08 -7.57 -7.95
C ASN A 169 6.51 -7.95 -8.32
N GLU A 170 7.13 -8.84 -7.54
CA GLU A 170 8.51 -9.30 -7.74
C GLU A 170 9.53 -8.16 -7.94
N GLY A 171 9.36 -7.07 -7.20
CA GLY A 171 10.25 -5.90 -7.26
C GLY A 171 10.01 -4.96 -8.44
N ARG A 172 8.96 -5.18 -9.25
CA ARG A 172 8.56 -4.27 -10.35
C ARG A 172 7.32 -3.48 -9.99
N ALA A 173 7.33 -2.19 -10.34
CA ALA A 173 6.18 -1.31 -10.19
C ALA A 173 5.17 -1.48 -11.34
N TYR A 174 3.89 -1.61 -10.99
CA TYR A 174 2.77 -1.67 -11.91
C TYR A 174 1.72 -0.62 -11.54
N TYR A 175 1.12 0.03 -12.55
CA TYR A 175 -0.12 0.76 -12.34
C TYR A 175 -1.29 -0.22 -12.29
N TYR A 176 -2.02 -0.20 -11.17
CA TYR A 176 -3.26 -0.92 -10.96
C TYR A 176 -4.46 0.00 -11.14
N THR A 177 -5.47 -0.47 -11.87
CA THR A 177 -6.79 0.16 -11.91
C THR A 177 -7.89 -0.84 -12.19
N GLY A 178 -9.04 -0.67 -11.54
CA GLY A 178 -10.25 -1.39 -11.91
C GLY A 178 -10.88 -0.87 -13.20
N VAL A 179 -11.63 -1.75 -13.84
CA VAL A 179 -12.32 -1.49 -15.11
C VAL A 179 -13.75 -2.01 -15.03
N THR A 180 -14.69 -1.19 -15.45
CA THR A 180 -16.11 -1.53 -15.52
C THR A 180 -16.67 -1.22 -16.92
N SER A 181 -17.85 -1.75 -17.22
CA SER A 181 -18.55 -1.43 -18.46
C SER A 181 -18.99 0.04 -18.46
N TRP A 182 -19.16 0.64 -19.64
CA TRP A 182 -19.65 2.01 -19.76
C TRP A 182 -21.06 2.19 -19.15
N GLY A 183 -21.84 1.10 -19.06
CA GLY A 183 -23.15 1.05 -18.44
C GLY A 183 -23.16 1.49 -16.97
N SER A 184 -24.37 1.65 -16.41
CA SER A 184 -24.57 2.12 -15.03
C SER A 184 -24.47 0.99 -13.99
N ASP A 185 -24.01 -0.19 -14.40
CA ASP A 185 -23.93 -1.35 -13.51
C ASP A 185 -22.70 -1.21 -12.61
N GLU A 186 -22.88 -1.29 -11.30
CA GLU A 186 -21.79 -1.33 -10.30
C GLU A 186 -21.05 -2.69 -10.29
N ALA A 187 -20.99 -3.35 -11.44
CA ALA A 187 -20.28 -4.60 -11.65
C ALA A 187 -18.91 -4.30 -12.26
N THR A 188 -17.86 -4.85 -11.66
CA THR A 188 -16.53 -4.81 -12.25
C THR A 188 -16.45 -5.81 -13.40
N VAL A 189 -15.75 -5.42 -14.47
CA VAL A 189 -15.35 -6.31 -15.58
C VAL A 189 -14.02 -6.97 -15.24
N GLY A 190 -13.21 -6.32 -14.40
CA GLY A 190 -11.90 -6.77 -14.00
C GLY A 190 -11.00 -5.63 -13.58
N PHE A 191 -9.70 -5.89 -13.60
CA PHE A 191 -8.67 -4.89 -13.32
C PHE A 191 -7.53 -5.02 -14.30
N MET A 192 -6.80 -3.93 -14.48
CA MET A 192 -5.65 -3.84 -15.35
C MET A 192 -4.39 -3.56 -14.54
N LEU A 193 -3.32 -4.25 -14.91
CA LEU A 193 -1.96 -3.96 -14.48
C LEU A 193 -1.17 -3.50 -15.70
N MET A 194 -0.53 -2.34 -15.62
CA MET A 194 0.44 -1.90 -16.62
C MET A 194 1.83 -1.83 -16.01
N ASP A 195 2.80 -2.52 -16.61
CA ASP A 195 4.21 -2.39 -16.25
C ASP A 195 4.66 -0.95 -16.51
N THR A 196 5.14 -0.29 -15.46
CA THR A 196 5.55 1.13 -15.48
C THR A 196 6.79 1.38 -16.33
N ARG A 197 7.52 0.33 -16.75
CA ARG A 197 8.75 0.38 -17.55
C ARG A 197 8.53 0.01 -19.01
N THR A 198 7.78 -1.07 -19.26
CA THR A 198 7.61 -1.63 -20.60
C THR A 198 6.32 -1.19 -21.30
N GLU A 199 5.38 -0.59 -20.59
CA GLU A 199 4.03 -0.24 -21.11
C GLU A 199 3.16 -1.49 -21.39
N GLU A 200 3.63 -2.70 -21.04
CA GLU A 200 2.85 -3.93 -21.20
C GLU A 200 1.67 -3.96 -20.24
N VAL A 201 0.49 -4.30 -20.78
CA VAL A 201 -0.77 -4.27 -20.06
C VAL A 201 -1.37 -5.67 -19.95
N SER A 202 -1.73 -6.06 -18.74
CA SER A 202 -2.50 -7.28 -18.45
C SER A 202 -3.88 -6.93 -17.95
N LEU A 203 -4.93 -7.48 -18.57
CA LEU A 203 -6.32 -7.38 -18.11
C LEU A 203 -6.72 -8.70 -17.46
N TYR A 204 -7.14 -8.62 -16.20
CA TYR A 204 -7.64 -9.75 -15.45
C TYR A 204 -9.15 -9.62 -15.31
N SER A 205 -9.89 -10.47 -16.01
CA SER A 205 -11.35 -10.47 -15.95
C SER A 205 -11.83 -11.12 -14.66
N ILE A 206 -12.51 -10.32 -13.84
CA ILE A 206 -13.15 -10.77 -12.60
C ILE A 206 -14.54 -10.15 -12.58
N SER A 207 -15.56 -10.97 -12.36
CA SER A 207 -16.92 -10.48 -12.14
C SER A 207 -17.17 -10.30 -10.65
N GLY A 208 -17.77 -9.17 -10.29
CA GLY A 208 -18.06 -8.85 -8.91
C GLY A 208 -18.37 -7.38 -8.67
N ALA A 209 -18.21 -6.94 -7.43
CA ALA A 209 -18.34 -5.55 -7.04
C ALA A 209 -17.21 -4.69 -7.59
N THR A 210 -17.54 -3.44 -7.92
CA THR A 210 -16.54 -2.38 -8.12
C THR A 210 -15.89 -1.99 -6.79
N GLU A 211 -14.72 -1.35 -6.87
CA GLU A 211 -14.02 -0.76 -5.73
C GLU A 211 -14.95 0.15 -4.91
N LYS A 212 -15.70 1.03 -5.58
CA LYS A 212 -16.66 1.93 -4.93
C LYS A 212 -17.73 1.18 -4.14
N LYS A 213 -18.26 0.09 -4.71
CA LYS A 213 -19.23 -0.74 -4.02
C LYS A 213 -18.60 -1.43 -2.80
N ALA A 214 -17.36 -1.91 -2.92
CA ALA A 214 -16.64 -2.50 -1.80
C ALA A 214 -16.37 -1.49 -0.67
N MET A 215 -15.99 -0.25 -1.01
CA MET A 215 -15.86 0.85 -0.05
C MET A 215 -17.17 1.09 0.72
N ASN A 216 -18.30 1.21 0.00
CA ASN A 216 -19.61 1.40 0.63
C ASN A 216 -19.99 0.24 1.58
N ILE A 217 -19.62 -1.00 1.24
CA ILE A 217 -19.84 -2.16 2.10
C ILE A 217 -19.01 -2.06 3.39
N ALA A 218 -17.73 -1.71 3.26
CA ALA A 218 -16.84 -1.57 4.40
C ALA A 218 -17.30 -0.43 5.33
N GLU A 219 -17.64 0.73 4.78
CA GLU A 219 -18.20 1.87 5.54
C GLU A 219 -19.54 1.51 6.19
N GLY A 220 -20.40 0.73 5.50
CA GLY A 220 -21.67 0.27 6.03
C GLY A 220 -21.54 -0.63 7.27
N ARG A 221 -20.45 -1.42 7.39
CA ARG A 221 -20.17 -2.24 8.59
C ARG A 221 -19.84 -1.38 9.81
N VAL A 222 -19.32 -0.17 9.59
CA VAL A 222 -18.88 0.77 10.65
C VAL A 222 -19.66 2.08 10.62
N GLN A 223 -20.90 2.06 10.15
CA GLN A 223 -21.69 3.27 9.91
C GLN A 223 -21.81 4.16 11.16
N ASN A 224 -21.88 3.56 12.35
CA ASN A 224 -21.96 4.29 13.62
C ASN A 224 -20.67 5.04 13.98
N ALA A 225 -19.52 4.61 13.47
CA ALA A 225 -18.23 5.24 13.72
C ALA A 225 -17.94 6.39 12.74
N GLY A 226 -18.64 6.44 11.60
CA GLY A 226 -18.48 7.49 10.58
C GLY A 226 -17.13 7.44 9.87
N TYR A 227 -16.49 6.28 9.81
CA TYR A 227 -15.21 6.10 9.12
C TYR A 227 -15.39 6.14 7.60
N THR A 228 -14.34 6.57 6.90
CA THR A 228 -14.32 6.68 5.43
C THR A 228 -13.28 5.74 4.84
N ALA A 229 -13.65 5.01 3.80
CA ALA A 229 -12.76 4.05 3.16
C ALA A 229 -11.75 4.73 2.24
N THR A 230 -10.52 4.22 2.25
CA THR A 230 -9.54 4.52 1.20
C THR A 230 -9.82 3.72 -0.06
N GLU A 231 -9.34 4.21 -1.20
CA GLU A 231 -9.33 3.43 -2.45
C GLU A 231 -8.70 2.05 -2.20
N PRO A 232 -9.42 0.95 -2.52
CA PRO A 232 -8.94 -0.39 -2.22
C PRO A 232 -7.84 -0.84 -3.19
N VAL A 233 -7.04 -1.78 -2.72
CA VAL A 233 -6.11 -2.56 -3.55
C VAL A 233 -6.65 -3.98 -3.66
N LEU A 234 -6.55 -4.57 -4.85
CA LEU A 234 -6.95 -5.94 -5.07
C LEU A 234 -5.82 -6.91 -4.72
N ILE A 235 -6.11 -7.87 -3.86
CA ILE A 235 -5.19 -8.91 -3.42
C ILE A 235 -5.86 -10.29 -3.53
N SER A 236 -5.06 -11.34 -3.34
CA SER A 236 -5.56 -12.72 -3.22
C SER A 236 -5.51 -13.13 -1.75
N VAL A 237 -6.67 -13.44 -1.16
CA VAL A 237 -6.75 -14.01 0.20
C VAL A 237 -7.41 -15.37 0.10
N GLY A 238 -6.68 -16.43 0.46
CA GLY A 238 -7.17 -17.82 0.35
C GLY A 238 -7.53 -18.22 -1.09
N GLY A 239 -6.85 -17.66 -2.08
CA GLY A 239 -7.13 -17.90 -3.51
C GLY A 239 -8.39 -17.21 -4.02
N LYS A 240 -9.01 -16.33 -3.23
CA LYS A 240 -10.15 -15.51 -3.64
C LYS A 240 -9.69 -14.07 -3.92
N PRO A 241 -10.17 -13.44 -5.01
CA PRO A 241 -9.98 -12.01 -5.22
C PRO A 241 -10.68 -11.20 -4.12
N THR A 242 -9.92 -10.33 -3.46
CA THR A 242 -10.36 -9.58 -2.29
C THR A 242 -9.89 -8.14 -2.38
N TYR A 243 -10.80 -7.19 -2.19
CA TYR A 243 -10.43 -5.79 -1.98
C TYR A 243 -9.95 -5.60 -0.54
N PHE A 244 -8.75 -5.08 -0.40
CA PHE A 244 -8.20 -4.62 0.88
C PHE A 244 -8.22 -3.09 0.91
N MET A 245 -8.70 -2.52 2.01
CA MET A 245 -8.72 -1.07 2.23
C MET A 245 -8.54 -0.74 3.71
N THR A 246 -8.16 0.51 3.96
CA THR A 246 -8.16 1.09 5.31
C THR A 246 -9.37 2.00 5.48
N LEU A 247 -9.91 2.02 6.69
CA LEU A 247 -10.99 2.91 7.10
C LEU A 247 -10.39 4.00 7.99
N LYS A 248 -10.67 5.25 7.65
CA LYS A 248 -10.10 6.42 8.32
C LYS A 248 -11.11 7.16 9.18
N ASP A 249 -10.64 7.64 10.32
CA ASP A 249 -11.41 8.54 11.18
C ASP A 249 -11.52 9.96 10.59
N SER A 250 -12.24 10.83 11.29
CA SER A 250 -12.40 12.24 10.91
C SER A 250 -11.09 13.05 10.93
N ASN A 251 -10.05 12.54 11.60
CA ASN A 251 -8.71 13.12 11.64
C ASN A 251 -7.78 12.53 10.57
N ASN A 252 -8.30 11.69 9.65
CA ASN A 252 -7.58 11.03 8.56
C ASN A 252 -6.54 9.99 9.04
N ASN A 253 -6.66 9.51 10.28
CA ASN A 253 -5.86 8.40 10.81
C ASN A 253 -6.49 7.07 10.40
N ILE A 254 -5.67 6.04 10.21
CA ILE A 254 -6.16 4.67 10.01
C ILE A 254 -6.80 4.21 11.32
N ALA A 255 -8.10 3.95 11.28
CA ALA A 255 -8.87 3.45 12.41
C ALA A 255 -9.04 1.93 12.32
N GLU A 256 -9.41 1.43 11.14
CA GLU A 256 -9.70 0.01 10.92
C GLU A 256 -9.22 -0.46 9.54
N TYR A 257 -9.18 -1.77 9.35
CA TYR A 257 -8.83 -2.47 8.12
C TYR A 257 -10.03 -3.27 7.65
N ALA A 258 -10.25 -3.31 6.34
CA ALA A 258 -11.37 -4.02 5.74
C ALA A 258 -10.94 -4.90 4.58
N PHE A 259 -11.48 -6.11 4.56
CA PHE A 259 -11.37 -7.08 3.46
C PHE A 259 -12.77 -7.36 2.92
N VAL A 260 -12.99 -7.16 1.63
CA VAL A 260 -14.28 -7.38 0.97
C VAL A 260 -14.10 -8.30 -0.23
N ASN A 261 -14.86 -9.40 -0.30
CA ASN A 261 -14.76 -10.30 -1.44
C ASN A 261 -15.26 -9.62 -2.72
N VAL A 262 -14.53 -9.79 -3.83
CA VAL A 262 -14.92 -9.16 -5.08
C VAL A 262 -16.22 -9.78 -5.61
N SER A 263 -16.32 -11.10 -5.65
CA SER A 263 -17.47 -11.80 -6.26
C SER A 263 -18.70 -11.84 -5.34
N ASP A 264 -18.52 -12.01 -4.04
CA ASP A 264 -19.57 -12.04 -3.02
C ASP A 264 -19.35 -10.93 -1.99
N TYR A 265 -19.65 -9.69 -2.37
CA TYR A 265 -19.39 -8.49 -1.58
C TYR A 265 -20.09 -8.45 -0.22
N MET A 266 -21.04 -9.35 0.07
CA MET A 266 -21.63 -9.46 1.40
C MET A 266 -20.65 -10.06 2.41
N ARG A 267 -19.69 -10.85 1.93
CA ARG A 267 -18.62 -11.46 2.72
C ARG A 267 -17.48 -10.47 2.90
N SER A 268 -17.36 -9.95 4.12
CA SER A 268 -16.34 -8.98 4.49
C SER A 268 -15.92 -9.14 5.95
N GLY A 269 -14.65 -8.83 6.24
CA GLY A 269 -14.10 -8.72 7.59
C GLY A 269 -13.61 -7.30 7.84
N VAL A 270 -13.90 -6.75 9.02
CA VAL A 270 -13.58 -5.35 9.35
C VAL A 270 -13.19 -5.26 10.82
N SER A 271 -11.94 -4.87 11.08
CA SER A 271 -11.41 -4.80 12.44
C SER A 271 -10.29 -3.77 12.56
N ARG A 272 -10.01 -3.33 13.79
CA ARG A 272 -8.89 -2.42 14.12
C ARG A 272 -7.52 -3.02 13.84
N ASN A 273 -7.45 -4.34 13.86
CA ASN A 273 -6.23 -5.09 13.62
C ASN A 273 -6.35 -5.84 12.28
N ILE A 274 -5.35 -5.67 11.40
CA ILE A 274 -5.39 -6.18 10.01
C ILE A 274 -5.49 -7.71 9.98
N GLU A 275 -4.77 -8.34 10.89
CA GLU A 275 -4.75 -9.78 11.12
C GLU A 275 -6.17 -10.28 11.49
N THR A 276 -6.84 -9.66 12.46
CA THR A 276 -8.22 -10.01 12.85
C THR A 276 -9.21 -9.79 11.71
N ALA A 277 -9.11 -8.66 11.00
CA ALA A 277 -9.99 -8.37 9.86
C ALA A 277 -9.84 -9.43 8.75
N GLN A 278 -8.62 -9.92 8.51
CA GLN A 278 -8.37 -11.00 7.56
C GLN A 278 -8.96 -12.32 8.04
N ALA A 279 -8.84 -12.66 9.32
CA ALA A 279 -9.40 -13.87 9.90
C ALA A 279 -10.94 -13.89 9.81
N GLU A 280 -11.60 -12.81 10.23
CA GLU A 280 -13.05 -12.62 10.07
C GLU A 280 -13.49 -12.80 8.62
N TYR A 281 -12.74 -12.19 7.69
CA TYR A 281 -13.00 -12.36 6.28
C TYR A 281 -12.88 -13.82 5.81
N MET A 282 -11.86 -14.55 6.26
CA MET A 282 -11.65 -15.95 5.90
C MET A 282 -12.78 -16.87 6.40
N VAL A 283 -13.37 -16.55 7.55
CA VAL A 283 -14.58 -17.22 8.07
C VAL A 283 -15.76 -16.96 7.15
N GLU A 284 -16.00 -15.69 6.81
CA GLU A 284 -17.11 -15.30 5.94
C GLU A 284 -17.04 -15.98 4.57
N ILE A 285 -15.84 -16.19 4.00
CA ILE A 285 -15.65 -16.93 2.74
C ILE A 285 -15.63 -18.46 2.89
N GLY A 286 -15.86 -18.98 4.09
CA GLY A 286 -15.95 -20.41 4.36
C GLY A 286 -14.63 -21.17 4.22
N LEU A 287 -13.50 -20.46 4.26
CA LEU A 287 -12.17 -21.07 4.29
C LEU A 287 -11.72 -21.39 5.72
N ARG A 288 -12.43 -20.86 6.71
CA ARG A 288 -12.23 -21.10 8.15
C ARG A 288 -13.57 -21.27 8.84
N ASN A 289 -13.57 -22.03 9.94
CA ASN A 289 -14.76 -22.24 10.77
C ASN A 289 -14.79 -21.33 12.01
N ASP A 290 -13.69 -20.62 12.28
CA ASP A 290 -13.50 -19.76 13.45
C ASP A 290 -12.68 -18.51 13.10
N THR A 291 -12.89 -17.44 13.90
CA THR A 291 -12.07 -16.23 13.85
C THR A 291 -10.75 -16.38 14.61
N ASP A 292 -10.57 -17.51 15.30
CA ASP A 292 -9.42 -17.82 16.15
C ASP A 292 -8.17 -18.00 15.31
N PHE A 293 -7.48 -16.90 15.03
CA PHE A 293 -6.13 -16.84 14.47
C PHE A 293 -5.44 -18.21 14.27
N ILE A 294 -5.39 -18.73 13.03
CA ILE A 294 -4.35 -19.69 12.71
C ILE A 294 -3.09 -18.85 12.64
N ILE A 295 -2.47 -18.70 13.79
CA ILE A 295 -1.06 -18.43 13.84
C ILE A 295 -0.42 -19.68 13.26
N ASP A 296 0.52 -19.49 12.36
CA ASP A 296 1.41 -20.55 11.99
C ASP A 296 2.08 -21.04 13.28
N GLU A 297 1.52 -22.09 13.90
CA GLU A 297 1.94 -22.58 15.22
C GLU A 297 3.44 -22.92 15.23
N SER A 298 4.03 -23.13 14.05
CA SER A 298 5.46 -23.36 13.87
C SER A 298 6.36 -22.21 14.38
N ASN A 299 5.83 -20.99 14.51
CA ASN A 299 6.57 -19.81 14.98
C ASN A 299 6.20 -19.36 16.39
N LEU A 300 5.32 -20.08 17.10
CA LEU A 300 4.99 -19.76 18.50
C LEU A 300 5.94 -20.48 19.45
N ALA A 301 6.43 -19.74 20.44
CA ALA A 301 7.09 -20.34 21.58
C ALA A 301 6.02 -21.03 22.45
N GLU A 302 6.36 -22.20 22.99
CA GLU A 302 5.47 -22.98 23.86
C GLU A 302 6.07 -23.07 25.26
N VAL A 303 5.24 -22.83 26.27
CA VAL A 303 5.58 -23.05 27.68
C VAL A 303 4.47 -23.80 28.38
N ASN A 304 4.87 -24.81 29.15
CA ASN A 304 3.99 -25.57 30.02
C ASN A 304 4.43 -25.34 31.46
N GLY A 305 3.49 -25.12 32.38
CA GLY A 305 3.85 -24.87 33.77
C GLY A 305 2.67 -24.74 34.72
N ILE A 306 3.00 -24.53 35.99
CA ILE A 306 2.02 -24.28 37.05
C ILE A 306 1.88 -22.77 37.24
N VAL A 307 0.65 -22.28 37.31
CA VAL A 307 0.36 -20.85 37.55
C VAL A 307 0.84 -20.47 38.96
N GLU A 308 1.88 -19.65 39.05
CA GLU A 308 2.34 -19.02 40.30
C GLU A 308 1.37 -17.89 40.69
N ARG A 309 0.95 -17.11 39.69
CA ARG A 309 0.09 -15.94 39.86
C ARG A 309 -0.63 -15.59 38.56
N ILE A 310 -1.89 -15.18 38.68
CA ILE A 310 -2.66 -14.57 37.60
C ILE A 310 -3.32 -13.28 38.11
N ASN A 311 -3.27 -12.20 37.34
CA ASN A 311 -3.96 -10.95 37.68
C ASN A 311 -4.69 -10.37 36.47
N MET A 312 -5.83 -9.71 36.73
CA MET A 312 -6.58 -8.95 35.74
C MET A 312 -6.11 -7.49 35.72
N VAL A 313 -5.99 -6.90 34.53
CA VAL A 313 -5.75 -5.47 34.30
C VAL A 313 -6.67 -4.97 33.20
N ILE A 314 -7.26 -3.79 33.40
CA ILE A 314 -8.07 -3.11 32.38
C ILE A 314 -7.20 -2.04 31.73
N VAL A 315 -7.01 -2.13 30.42
CA VAL A 315 -6.25 -1.16 29.61
C VAL A 315 -7.17 -0.66 28.50
N GLU A 316 -7.42 0.65 28.47
CA GLU A 316 -8.26 1.30 27.45
C GLU A 316 -9.68 0.71 27.27
N GLY A 317 -10.22 0.12 28.35
CA GLY A 317 -11.55 -0.51 28.35
C GLY A 317 -11.56 -2.01 27.99
N ASP A 318 -10.42 -2.56 27.57
CA ASP A 318 -10.23 -3.99 27.36
C ASP A 318 -9.64 -4.66 28.60
N THR A 319 -10.06 -5.90 28.86
CA THR A 319 -9.65 -6.68 30.04
C THR A 319 -8.61 -7.72 29.65
N TYR A 320 -7.42 -7.60 30.24
CA TYR A 320 -6.29 -8.48 30.05
C TYR A 320 -5.99 -9.28 31.32
N TYR A 321 -5.52 -10.50 31.15
CA TYR A 321 -4.98 -11.34 32.21
C TYR A 321 -3.48 -11.51 31.99
N TYR A 322 -2.72 -11.33 33.07
CA TYR A 322 -1.29 -11.59 33.11
C TYR A 322 -1.04 -12.84 33.95
N VAL A 323 -0.44 -13.84 33.33
CA VAL A 323 -0.12 -15.14 33.92
C VAL A 323 1.39 -15.21 34.16
N LYS A 324 1.78 -15.66 35.35
CA LYS A 324 3.17 -15.97 35.71
C LYS A 324 3.26 -17.43 36.14
N LEU A 325 4.25 -18.14 35.61
CA LEU A 325 4.47 -19.56 35.89
C LEU A 325 5.57 -19.77 36.94
N GLU A 326 5.47 -20.83 37.73
CA GLU A 326 6.47 -21.17 38.75
C GLU A 326 7.86 -21.41 38.12
N GLY A 327 8.89 -20.79 38.68
CA GLY A 327 10.26 -20.93 38.19
C GLY A 327 10.54 -20.22 36.86
N ASN A 328 9.56 -19.52 36.29
CA ASN A 328 9.72 -18.73 35.07
C ASN A 328 9.66 -17.22 35.39
N PRO A 329 10.69 -16.43 35.01
CA PRO A 329 10.69 -14.99 35.25
C PRO A 329 9.77 -14.20 34.31
N GLU A 330 9.30 -14.80 33.21
CA GLU A 330 8.49 -14.15 32.19
C GLU A 330 7.02 -13.99 32.60
N LEU A 331 6.37 -12.99 32.03
CA LEU A 331 4.93 -12.76 32.13
C LEU A 331 4.28 -13.08 30.79
N TYR A 332 3.07 -13.62 30.84
CA TYR A 332 2.28 -13.98 29.66
C TYR A 332 0.95 -13.23 29.68
N ARG A 333 0.65 -12.45 28.64
CA ARG A 333 -0.55 -11.62 28.56
C ARG A 333 -1.60 -12.20 27.62
N GLY A 334 -2.83 -12.43 28.11
CA GLY A 334 -3.97 -12.87 27.29
C GLY A 334 -5.20 -12.00 27.47
N SER A 335 -6.06 -11.93 26.45
CA SER A 335 -7.36 -11.25 26.52
C SER A 335 -8.46 -12.23 26.91
N PHE A 336 -9.38 -11.80 27.79
CA PHE A 336 -10.53 -12.65 28.17
C PHE A 336 -11.46 -12.94 26.99
N LYS A 337 -11.49 -12.03 26.00
CA LYS A 337 -12.34 -12.18 24.80
C LYS A 337 -11.91 -13.39 23.98
N ASP A 338 -10.62 -13.70 24.02
CA ASP A 338 -10.00 -14.76 23.22
C ASP A 338 -9.90 -16.06 24.03
N PHE A 339 -9.67 -15.97 25.34
CA PHE A 339 -9.49 -17.14 26.22
C PHE A 339 -10.33 -17.04 27.49
N ALA A 340 -11.57 -17.53 27.44
CA ALA A 340 -12.48 -17.51 28.58
C ALA A 340 -11.93 -18.25 29.82
N ASN A 341 -11.12 -19.29 29.61
CA ASN A 341 -10.52 -20.08 30.69
C ASN A 341 -9.57 -19.26 31.57
N LEU A 342 -9.01 -18.14 31.08
CA LEU A 342 -8.19 -17.24 31.89
C LEU A 342 -8.96 -16.65 33.08
N VAL A 343 -10.28 -16.48 32.94
CA VAL A 343 -11.15 -15.90 33.98
C VAL A 343 -11.28 -16.81 35.20
N ILE A 344 -11.24 -18.13 34.97
CA ILE A 344 -11.47 -19.16 35.98
C ILE A 344 -10.19 -19.94 36.32
N THR A 345 -9.05 -19.56 35.75
CA THR A 345 -7.75 -20.13 36.08
C THR A 345 -7.28 -19.59 37.42
N GLU A 346 -6.79 -20.47 38.29
CA GLU A 346 -6.31 -20.11 39.62
C GLU A 346 -4.82 -20.44 39.82
N LYS A 347 -4.26 -19.92 40.90
CA LYS A 347 -2.90 -20.29 41.32
C LYS A 347 -2.86 -21.80 41.62
N GLY A 348 -1.90 -22.49 41.03
CA GLY A 348 -1.72 -23.94 41.18
C GLY A 348 -2.28 -24.77 40.01
N ASP A 349 -2.99 -24.16 39.07
CA ASP A 349 -3.44 -24.84 37.86
C ASP A 349 -2.28 -25.12 36.90
N ALA A 350 -2.34 -26.26 36.23
CA ALA A 350 -1.40 -26.63 35.18
C ALA A 350 -1.92 -26.10 33.83
N VAL A 351 -1.08 -25.33 33.14
CA VAL A 351 -1.46 -24.67 31.88
C VAL A 351 -0.45 -24.95 30.77
N SER A 352 -0.95 -24.99 29.54
CA SER A 352 -0.16 -24.95 28.32
C SER A 352 -0.41 -23.63 27.61
N ILE A 353 0.67 -22.90 27.32
CA ILE A 353 0.61 -21.57 26.71
C ILE A 353 1.48 -21.58 25.46
N LYS A 354 0.87 -21.27 24.31
CA LYS A 354 1.63 -20.85 23.12
C LYS A 354 1.54 -19.34 22.99
N TYR A 355 2.69 -18.69 22.78
CA TYR A 355 2.79 -17.23 22.82
C TYR A 355 3.72 -16.67 21.74
N LEU A 356 3.50 -15.41 21.43
CA LEU A 356 4.40 -14.61 20.60
C LEU A 356 5.37 -13.86 21.51
N GLU A 357 6.67 -14.04 21.30
CA GLU A 357 7.71 -13.35 22.06
C GLU A 357 7.55 -11.83 21.93
N SER A 358 7.44 -11.17 23.08
CA SER A 358 7.26 -9.72 23.23
C SER A 358 7.58 -9.34 24.67
N GLU A 359 7.52 -8.05 25.03
CA GLU A 359 7.78 -7.59 26.41
C GLU A 359 6.94 -8.34 27.47
N ASP A 360 5.69 -8.69 27.15
CA ASP A 360 4.77 -9.42 28.03
C ASP A 360 4.32 -10.79 27.48
N ASN A 361 5.05 -11.34 26.51
CA ASN A 361 4.73 -12.61 25.82
C ASN A 361 3.24 -12.84 25.55
N LEU A 362 2.75 -12.29 24.44
CA LEU A 362 1.33 -12.31 24.10
C LEU A 362 0.82 -13.74 23.89
N ILE A 363 -0.12 -14.17 24.73
CA ILE A 363 -0.78 -15.47 24.69
C ILE A 363 -1.63 -15.58 23.42
N ARG A 364 -1.47 -16.71 22.75
CA ARG A 364 -2.11 -17.03 21.48
C ARG A 364 -2.84 -18.36 21.47
N VAL A 365 -2.41 -19.29 22.33
CA VAL A 365 -3.16 -20.48 22.72
C VAL A 365 -3.04 -20.61 24.22
N PHE A 366 -4.15 -20.91 24.91
CA PHE A 366 -4.18 -21.12 26.35
C PHE A 366 -5.07 -22.31 26.68
N GLU A 367 -4.46 -23.34 27.26
CA GLU A 367 -5.17 -24.50 27.79
C GLU A 367 -4.92 -24.59 29.29
N ASN A 368 -5.99 -24.75 30.07
CA ASN A 368 -5.89 -25.10 31.48
C ASN A 368 -6.25 -26.57 31.62
N ASN A 369 -5.25 -27.38 31.93
CA ASN A 369 -5.35 -28.84 32.00
C ASN A 369 -6.19 -29.31 33.20
N ASN A 370 -6.46 -28.42 34.16
CA ASN A 370 -7.28 -28.71 35.33
C ASN A 370 -8.77 -28.47 35.08
N LEU A 371 -9.13 -27.83 33.96
CA LEU A 371 -10.50 -27.43 33.62
C LEU A 371 -11.12 -28.25 32.46
N GLN A 372 -10.47 -29.35 32.06
CA GLN A 372 -10.98 -30.29 31.04
C GLN A 372 -12.17 -31.12 31.52
#